data_AF-A0A8R1IRB9-F1
#
_entry.id   AF-A0A8R1IRB9-F1
#
_cell.length_a   1.000
_cell.length_b   1.000
_cell.length_c   1.000
_cell.angle_alpha   90.00
_cell.angle_beta   90.00
_cell.angle_gamma   90.00
#
_symmetry.space_group_name_H-M   'P 1'
#
loop_
_entity.id
_entity.type
_entity.pdbx_description
1 polymer ?
#
loop_
_entity_poly.entity_id
_entity_poly.type
_entity_poly.pdbx_seq_one_letter_code
_entity_poly.pdbx_strand_id
1 'polypeptide(L)'
;MGLASTLSSEELAQLDIMIQLGFNLNPIENVWGLFARAVYDPGKQFQTVTELKDAVWDKNQPSYLESLTKNRNNRLFQVMRKFGKPSSY
;
A
#
# COMPACT_ATOMS: atom_id res chain seq x y z
N MET A 1 -30.15 16.21 20.90
CA MET A 1 -28.70 16.08 20.63
C MET A 1 -28.34 14.62 20.75
N GLY A 2 -28.18 13.93 19.61
CA GLY A 2 -28.00 12.48 19.58
C GLY A 2 -26.60 12.10 20.04
N LEU A 3 -26.53 11.07 20.87
CA LEU A 3 -25.31 10.46 21.36
C LEU A 3 -24.49 9.94 20.16
N ALA A 4 -23.47 10.69 19.74
CA ALA A 4 -22.37 10.09 19.00
C ALA A 4 -21.60 9.24 20.01
N SER A 5 -21.97 7.96 20.11
CA SER A 5 -21.23 6.97 20.88
C SER A 5 -19.79 6.95 20.35
N THR A 6 -18.88 7.53 21.13
CA THR A 6 -17.45 7.43 20.89
C THR A 6 -17.06 5.97 20.96
N LEU A 7 -16.52 5.43 19.87
CA LEU A 7 -15.99 4.06 19.81
C LEU A 7 -15.01 3.85 20.96
N SER A 8 -15.08 2.66 21.56
CA SER A 8 -14.10 2.21 22.55
C SER A 8 -12.71 2.09 21.93
N SER A 9 -11.67 2.11 22.76
CA SER A 9 -10.29 1.95 22.29
C SER A 9 -10.05 0.62 21.57
N GLU A 10 -10.80 -0.42 21.93
CA GLU A 10 -10.73 -1.74 21.27
C GLU A 10 -11.36 -1.71 19.88
N GLU A 11 -12.53 -1.07 19.73
CA GLU A 11 -13.18 -0.89 18.43
C GLU A 11 -12.34 -0.03 17.47
N LEU A 12 -11.67 1.01 18.00
CA LEU A 12 -10.71 1.81 17.23
C LEU A 12 -9.49 0.98 16.78
N ALA A 13 -8.96 0.12 17.65
CA ALA A 13 -7.85 -0.76 17.30
C ALA A 13 -8.24 -1.81 16.24
N GLN A 14 -9.45 -2.37 16.32
CA GLN A 14 -9.98 -3.30 15.32
C GLN A 14 -10.20 -2.61 13.97
N LEU A 15 -10.69 -1.38 13.98
CA LEU A 15 -10.84 -0.58 12.76
C LEU A 15 -9.49 -0.25 12.13
N ASP A 16 -8.50 0.14 12.94
CA ASP A 16 -7.13 0.41 12.46
C ASP A 16 -6.48 -0.85 11.88
N ILE A 17 -6.67 -2.01 12.52
CA ILE A 17 -6.26 -3.32 11.98
C ILE A 17 -6.92 -3.56 10.62
N MET A 18 -8.24 -3.36 10.50
CA MET A 18 -8.98 -3.59 9.26
C MET A 18 -8.51 -2.67 8.13
N ILE A 19 -8.25 -1.39 8.43
CA ILE A 19 -7.72 -0.41 7.49
C ILE A 19 -6.30 -0.79 7.06
N GLN A 20 -5.42 -1.11 8.02
CA GLN A 20 -4.05 -1.51 7.72
C GLN A 20 -3.99 -2.81 6.93
N LEU A 21 -4.87 -3.79 7.20
CA LEU A 21 -4.98 -5.01 6.41
C LEU A 21 -5.49 -4.68 4.99
N GLY A 22 -6.52 -3.86 4.85
CA GLY A 22 -7.02 -3.42 3.53
C GLY A 22 -5.93 -2.76 2.68
N PHE A 23 -5.18 -1.83 3.27
CA PHE A 23 -4.13 -1.07 2.58
C PHE A 23 -2.89 -1.93 2.28
N ASN A 24 -2.37 -2.67 3.28
CA ASN A 24 -1.14 -3.45 3.12
C ASN A 24 -1.31 -4.72 2.26
N LEU A 25 -2.54 -5.25 2.19
CA LEU A 25 -2.84 -6.44 1.42
C LEU A 25 -3.36 -6.13 0.02
N ASN A 26 -3.71 -4.87 -0.29
CA ASN A 26 -4.10 -4.49 -1.64
C ASN A 26 -2.83 -4.34 -2.50
N PRO A 27 -2.61 -5.21 -3.50
CA PRO A 27 -1.42 -5.15 -4.34
C PRO A 27 -1.27 -3.80 -5.05
N ILE A 28 -2.39 -3.09 -5.29
CA ILE A 28 -2.39 -1.81 -6.02
C ILE A 28 -1.65 -0.70 -5.26
N GLU A 29 -1.65 -0.70 -3.93
CA GLU A 29 -0.92 0.30 -3.14
C GLU A 29 0.60 0.17 -3.32
N ASN A 30 1.09 -1.07 -3.46
CA ASN A 30 2.50 -1.31 -3.78
C ASN A 30 2.84 -0.87 -5.22
N VAL A 31 1.89 -1.01 -6.15
CA VAL A 31 2.02 -0.54 -7.54
C VAL A 31 2.05 0.99 -7.58
N TRP A 32 1.20 1.67 -6.82
CA TRP A 32 1.28 3.13 -6.66
C TRP A 32 2.61 3.59 -6.08
N GLY A 33 3.13 2.88 -5.07
CA GLY A 33 4.46 3.15 -4.51
C GLY A 33 5.60 2.98 -5.52
N LEU A 34 5.51 2.01 -6.43
CA LEU A 34 6.46 1.88 -7.54
C LEU A 34 6.38 3.06 -8.51
N PHE A 35 5.17 3.45 -8.88
CA PHE A 35 4.96 4.56 -9.81
C PHE A 35 5.50 5.86 -9.23
N ALA A 36 5.20 6.13 -7.95
CA ALA A 36 5.75 7.29 -7.25
C ALA A 36 7.28 7.31 -7.30
N ARG A 37 7.95 6.17 -7.05
CA ARG A 37 9.42 6.09 -7.14
C ARG A 37 9.94 6.30 -8.56
N ALA A 38 9.23 5.81 -9.58
CA ALA A 38 9.64 5.97 -10.97
C ALA A 38 9.48 7.41 -11.49
N VAL A 39 8.49 8.13 -10.95
CA VAL A 39 8.12 9.50 -11.34
C VAL A 39 8.89 10.55 -10.54
N TYR A 40 9.04 10.35 -9.23
CA TYR A 40 9.71 11.29 -8.32
C TYR A 40 11.19 10.98 -8.09
N ASP A 41 11.81 10.24 -9.01
CA ASP A 41 13.24 9.99 -8.93
C ASP A 41 14.00 11.33 -8.92
N PRO A 42 14.98 11.56 -8.02
CA PRO A 42 15.56 12.88 -7.84
C PRO A 42 16.08 13.51 -9.13
N GLY A 43 15.63 14.74 -9.42
CA GLY A 43 16.02 15.48 -10.63
C GLY A 43 15.36 15.00 -11.92
N LYS A 44 14.48 14.00 -11.88
CA LYS A 44 13.76 13.51 -13.04
C LYS A 44 12.59 14.44 -13.39
N GLN A 45 12.52 14.82 -14.65
CA GLN A 45 11.44 15.60 -15.24
C GLN A 45 11.07 14.97 -16.57
N PHE A 46 9.79 15.04 -16.91
CA PHE A 46 9.27 14.53 -18.17
C PHE A 46 8.82 15.72 -19.03
N GLN A 47 9.21 15.74 -20.30
CA GLN A 47 8.85 16.80 -21.23
C GLN A 47 7.45 16.59 -21.81
N THR A 48 6.97 15.34 -21.83
CA THR A 48 5.65 14.99 -22.36
C THR A 48 4.91 14.00 -21.47
N VAL A 49 3.58 14.00 -21.60
CA VAL A 49 2.72 13.01 -20.93
C VAL A 49 3.03 11.59 -21.42
N THR A 50 3.45 11.43 -22.68
CA THR A 50 3.84 10.13 -23.23
C THR A 50 5.07 9.57 -22.52
N GLU A 51 6.10 10.39 -22.35
CA GLU A 51 7.33 10.00 -21.64
C GLU A 51 7.07 9.59 -20.18
N LEU A 52 6.17 10.31 -19.51
CA LEU A 52 5.70 9.94 -18.17
C LEU A 52 4.99 8.58 -18.18
N LYS A 53 4.10 8.34 -19.14
CA LYS A 53 3.36 7.07 -19.27
C LYS A 53 4.28 5.89 -19.52
N ASP A 54 5.27 6.05 -20.40
CA ASP A 54 6.23 5.00 -20.73
C ASP A 54 7.08 4.63 -19.50
N ALA A 55 7.58 5.64 -18.78
CA ALA A 55 8.36 5.44 -17.55
C ALA A 55 7.59 4.73 -16.44
N VAL A 56 6.27 4.92 -16.37
CA VAL A 56 5.37 4.23 -15.43
C VAL A 56 5.07 2.81 -15.90
N TRP A 57 4.82 2.61 -17.20
CA TRP A 57 4.40 1.32 -17.76
C TRP A 57 5.55 0.31 -17.80
N ASP A 58 6.76 0.73 -18.22
CA ASP A 58 7.94 -0.14 -18.36
C ASP A 58 8.42 -0.74 -17.02
N LYS A 59 8.04 -0.13 -15.89
CA LYS A 59 8.34 -0.64 -14.54
C LYS A 59 7.44 -1.80 -14.10
N ASN A 60 6.34 -2.08 -14.82
CA ASN A 60 5.42 -3.17 -14.50
C ASN A 60 5.94 -4.52 -15.03
N GLN A 61 7.07 -4.98 -14.49
CA GLN A 61 7.54 -6.32 -14.79
C GLN A 61 6.56 -7.36 -14.23
N PRO A 62 6.05 -8.31 -15.05
CA PRO A 62 5.11 -9.33 -14.59
C PRO A 62 5.60 -10.14 -13.37
N SER A 63 6.91 -10.40 -13.31
CA SER A 63 7.56 -11.08 -12.19
C SER A 63 7.44 -10.30 -10.87
N TYR A 64 7.49 -8.97 -10.91
CA TYR A 64 7.32 -8.14 -9.72
C TYR A 64 5.88 -8.16 -9.24
N LEU A 65 4.90 -8.03 -10.14
CA LEU A 65 3.47 -8.10 -9.81
C LEU A 65 3.09 -9.47 -9.20
N GLU A 66 3.69 -10.54 -9.71
CA GLU A 66 3.54 -11.88 -9.15
C GLU A 66 4.16 -11.99 -7.74
N SER A 67 5.33 -11.37 -7.51
CA SER A 67 5.97 -11.34 -6.19
C SER A 67 5.14 -10.59 -5.14
N LEU A 68 4.47 -9.49 -5.54
CA LEU A 68 3.55 -8.75 -4.67
C LEU A 68 2.40 -9.63 -4.21
N THR A 69 1.87 -10.46 -5.10
CA THR A 69 0.76 -11.38 -4.82
C THR A 69 1.21 -12.50 -3.88
N LYS A 70 2.40 -13.08 -4.12
CA LYS A 70 2.97 -14.16 -3.28
C LYS A 70 3.31 -13.70 -1.85
N ASN A 71 3.74 -12.45 -1.67
CA ASN A 71 4.10 -11.91 -0.35
C ASN A 71 2.87 -11.51 0.52
N ARG A 72 1.64 -11.57 -0.01
CA ARG A 72 0.43 -11.18 0.74
C ARG A 72 0.22 -11.98 2.02
N ASN A 73 0.42 -13.30 1.96
CA ASN A 73 0.24 -14.18 3.12
C ASN A 73 1.23 -13.84 4.23
N ASN A 74 2.49 -13.58 3.89
CA ASN A 74 3.52 -13.22 4.86
C ASN A 74 3.23 -11.87 5.54
N ARG A 75 2.68 -10.89 4.80
CA ARG A 75 2.26 -9.60 5.37
C ARG A 75 1.08 -9.75 6.33
N LEU A 76 0.09 -10.58 5.97
CA LEU A 76 -1.05 -10.92 6.83
C LEU A 76 -0.57 -11.48 8.18
N PHE A 77 0.34 -12.47 8.13
CA PHE A 77 0.93 -13.06 9.33
C PHE A 77 1.77 -12.07 10.16
N GLN A 78 2.37 -11.05 9.54
CA GLN A 78 3.11 -10.02 10.27
C GLN A 78 2.20 -9.02 10.98
N VAL A 79 1.14 -8.54 10.31
CA VAL A 79 0.16 -7.62 10.92
C VAL A 79 -0.58 -8.29 12.08
N MET A 80 -0.94 -9.57 11.90
CA MET A 80 -1.55 -10.38 12.97
C MET A 80 -0.61 -10.57 14.16
N ARG A 81 0.66 -10.92 13.93
CA ARG A 81 1.67 -11.06 15.02
C ARG A 81 1.97 -9.75 15.75
N LYS A 82 1.81 -8.61 15.08
CA LYS A 82 2.04 -7.29 15.64
C LYS A 82 0.80 -6.67 16.29
N PHE A 83 -0.31 -7.41 16.41
CA PHE A 83 -1.60 -6.92 16.94
C PHE A 83 -2.02 -5.59 16.30
N GLY A 84 -1.90 -5.47 14.97
CA GLY A 84 -2.28 -4.24 14.26
C GLY A 84 -1.26 -3.11 14.24
N LYS A 85 -0.06 -3.31 14.79
CA LYS A 85 1.01 -2.31 14.58
C LYS A 85 1.56 -2.37 13.14
N PRO A 86 2.00 -1.23 12.59
CA PRO A 86 2.50 -1.14 11.23
C PRO A 86 3.56 -2.20 10.90
N SER A 87 3.39 -2.84 9.74
CA SER A 87 4.42 -3.69 9.15
C SER A 87 5.55 -2.81 8.60
N SER A 88 6.80 -3.30 8.59
CA SER A 88 7.97 -2.52 8.17
C SER A 88 8.15 -2.45 6.63
N TYR A 89 7.04 -2.53 5.89
CA TYR A 89 7.03 -2.55 4.42
C TYR A 89 6.65 -1.20 3.84
#